data_AF-G4SZW3-F1
#
_entry.id   AF-G4SZW3-F1
#
_cell.length_a   1.000
_cell.length_b   1.000
_cell.length_c   1.000
_cell.angle_alpha   90.00
_cell.angle_beta   90.00
_cell.angle_gamma   90.00
#
_symmetry.space_group_name_H-M   'P 1'
#
loop_
_entity.id
_entity.type
_entity.pdbx_description
1 polymer ?
#
loop_
_entity_poly.entity_id
_entity_poly.type
_entity_poly.pdbx_seq_one_letter_code
_entity_poly.pdbx_strand_id
1 'polypeptide(L)'
;MKKTLLSAYLGILIVYSGSLSASQKTIPLPIDYRLIRNVLVEQLYTGANRTAHLWKDKSGCSLLDMSNPKIDGQQGLVRIVNDVHARIGTLMGGECLTVLDWTGKLETFQRAVLENGGTVLRFPIDKAVAYDPGGQALRIDQLQDLLKRFAEPKLASVKLDLQEVRGDIEKTLVPVTTPENKAAVQALLSSLRFSEVKAGETGLGLKVAFEVPQANARANKQAAPVFNESEMQQWNVAWQRWNASLFQAIDRAAEDRVSEDVRDTLLETLLAAKSAFHKGLTSNDTSGGDPVRMFFNDSWDRVAPVLRTIAKDVPSTEGLRFLTFIAATDLLYELEAIGSPLGLDISSDGLRRLGRMLLVKQAGTK
;
A
#
# COMPACT_ATOMS: atom_id res chain seq x y z
N MET A 1 19.59 -14.51 70.05
CA MET A 1 19.91 -13.33 69.20
C MET A 1 20.32 -13.75 67.78
N LYS A 2 19.42 -14.42 67.05
CA LYS A 2 19.61 -14.84 65.65
C LYS A 2 18.21 -15.09 65.08
N LYS A 3 17.53 -14.08 64.53
CA LYS A 3 16.31 -14.26 63.71
C LYS A 3 15.73 -13.01 63.02
N THR A 4 16.34 -11.82 63.13
CA THR A 4 15.73 -10.58 62.61
C THR A 4 16.54 -9.87 61.51
N LEU A 5 17.45 -10.55 60.82
CA LEU A 5 18.30 -9.92 59.79
C LEU A 5 18.12 -10.46 58.36
N LEU A 6 17.17 -11.38 58.11
CA LEU A 6 16.91 -11.89 56.76
C LEU A 6 15.68 -11.28 56.06
N SER A 7 14.90 -10.42 56.72
CA SER A 7 13.66 -9.88 56.15
C SER A 7 13.81 -8.51 55.44
N ALA A 8 15.01 -7.91 55.46
CA ALA A 8 15.21 -6.54 54.94
C ALA A 8 15.77 -6.47 53.51
N TYR A 9 16.13 -7.60 52.88
CA TYR A 9 16.74 -7.61 51.55
C TYR A 9 15.83 -8.09 50.41
N LEU A 10 14.57 -8.47 50.69
CA LEU A 10 13.61 -8.91 49.67
C LEU A 10 12.55 -7.85 49.28
N GLY A 11 12.66 -6.63 49.82
CA GLY A 11 11.68 -5.55 49.63
C GLY A 11 12.08 -4.43 48.66
N ILE A 12 13.30 -4.43 48.12
CA ILE A 12 13.83 -3.34 47.27
C ILE A 12 14.28 -3.90 45.91
N LEU A 13 13.41 -4.64 45.24
CA LEU A 13 13.65 -5.09 43.85
C LEU A 13 12.42 -4.93 42.92
N ILE A 14 11.34 -4.27 43.37
CA ILE A 14 10.06 -4.18 42.62
C ILE A 14 9.73 -2.75 42.14
N VAL A 15 10.66 -1.78 42.13
CA VAL A 15 10.35 -0.40 41.68
C VAL A 15 11.31 0.15 40.62
N TYR A 16 11.81 -0.72 39.73
CA TYR A 16 12.32 -0.29 38.43
C TYR A 16 11.86 -1.27 37.34
N SER A 17 10.58 -1.60 37.34
CA SER A 17 9.90 -1.91 36.07
C SER A 17 9.77 -0.59 35.32
N GLY A 18 10.87 -0.12 34.74
CA GLY A 18 10.78 0.90 33.70
C GLY A 18 9.86 0.31 32.65
N SER A 19 8.65 0.85 32.55
CA SER A 19 7.75 0.48 31.48
C SER A 19 8.54 0.72 30.19
N LEU A 20 8.90 -0.37 29.51
CA LEU A 20 9.38 -0.36 28.14
C LEU A 20 8.20 0.13 27.29
N SER A 21 7.94 1.42 27.35
CA SER A 21 6.95 2.06 26.50
C SER A 21 7.56 2.08 25.11
N ALA A 22 7.13 1.14 24.27
CA ALA A 22 7.25 1.30 22.84
C ALA A 22 6.58 2.62 22.48
N SER A 23 7.30 3.53 21.84
CA SER A 23 6.72 4.82 21.46
C SER A 23 5.81 4.58 20.26
N GLN A 24 4.50 4.81 20.45
CA GLN A 24 3.57 4.78 19.34
C GLN A 24 3.91 5.92 18.37
N LYS A 25 3.99 5.59 17.09
CA LYS A 25 4.11 6.55 16.00
C LYS A 25 2.90 6.45 15.09
N THR A 26 2.64 7.52 14.35
CA THR A 26 1.50 7.60 13.45
C THR A 26 1.93 8.37 12.21
N ILE A 27 1.70 7.78 11.05
CA ILE A 27 2.00 8.38 9.74
C ILE A 27 0.70 8.64 8.98
N PRO A 28 0.56 9.80 8.32
CA PRO A 28 -0.55 10.02 7.42
C PRO A 28 -0.37 9.18 6.15
N LEU A 29 -1.43 8.53 5.70
CA LEU A 29 -1.46 7.74 4.46
C LEU A 29 -2.66 8.19 3.62
N PRO A 30 -2.52 9.21 2.77
CA PRO A 30 -3.58 9.60 1.86
C PRO A 30 -3.80 8.50 0.81
N ILE A 31 -5.06 8.10 0.60
CA ILE A 31 -5.45 7.13 -0.43
C ILE A 31 -6.37 7.79 -1.44
N ASP A 32 -5.98 7.76 -2.72
CA ASP A 32 -6.80 8.24 -3.84
C ASP A 32 -7.99 7.31 -4.09
N TYR A 33 -9.16 7.87 -4.41
CA TYR A 33 -10.38 7.08 -4.67
C TYR A 33 -10.25 6.11 -5.85
N ARG A 34 -9.34 6.36 -6.78
CA ARG A 34 -9.08 5.41 -7.86
C ARG A 34 -8.43 4.11 -7.34
N LEU A 35 -7.65 4.15 -6.25
CA LEU A 35 -7.15 2.93 -5.61
C LEU A 35 -8.30 2.14 -4.99
N ILE A 36 -9.20 2.83 -4.26
CA ILE A 36 -10.42 2.21 -3.70
C ILE A 36 -11.28 1.60 -4.80
N ARG A 37 -11.37 2.26 -5.96
CA ARG A 37 -12.07 1.73 -7.14
C ARG A 37 -11.42 0.47 -7.67
N ASN A 38 -10.09 0.37 -7.68
CA ASN A 38 -9.40 -0.84 -8.13
C ASN A 38 -9.70 -2.01 -7.20
N VAL A 39 -9.64 -1.79 -5.88
CA VAL A 39 -10.04 -2.80 -4.88
C VAL A 39 -11.48 -3.24 -5.08
N LEU A 40 -12.41 -2.29 -5.29
CA LEU A 40 -13.80 -2.60 -5.60
C LEU A 40 -13.95 -3.45 -6.87
N VAL A 41 -13.27 -3.06 -7.96
CA VAL A 41 -13.33 -3.78 -9.24
C VAL A 41 -12.77 -5.19 -9.13
N GLU A 42 -11.63 -5.35 -8.45
CA GLU A 42 -10.98 -6.64 -8.23
C GLU A 42 -11.82 -7.58 -7.37
N GLN A 43 -12.49 -7.06 -6.34
CA GLN A 43 -13.30 -7.88 -5.42
C GLN A 43 -14.72 -8.19 -5.94
N LEU A 44 -15.32 -7.31 -6.75
CA LEU A 44 -16.75 -7.40 -7.09
C LEU A 44 -17.06 -7.47 -8.60
N TYR A 45 -16.23 -6.92 -9.49
CA TYR A 45 -16.52 -6.76 -10.92
C TYR A 45 -15.73 -7.75 -11.77
N THR A 46 -15.86 -9.04 -11.45
CA THR A 46 -15.08 -10.13 -12.05
C THR A 46 -15.72 -10.74 -13.31
N GLY A 47 -16.87 -10.25 -13.74
CA GLY A 47 -17.55 -10.68 -14.96
C GLY A 47 -16.95 -10.09 -16.24
N ALA A 48 -17.49 -10.52 -17.38
CA ALA A 48 -17.09 -9.99 -18.68
C ALA A 48 -17.27 -8.46 -18.73
N ASN A 49 -16.35 -7.77 -19.40
CA ASN A 49 -16.31 -6.30 -19.49
C ASN A 49 -16.30 -5.58 -18.14
N ARG A 50 -15.80 -6.22 -17.07
CA ARG A 50 -15.81 -5.70 -15.69
C ARG A 50 -17.22 -5.41 -15.18
N THR A 51 -18.11 -6.38 -15.39
CA THR A 51 -19.47 -6.38 -14.85
C THR A 51 -19.51 -7.14 -13.53
N ALA A 52 -20.26 -6.63 -12.55
CA ALA A 52 -20.56 -7.32 -11.31
C ALA A 52 -21.95 -7.98 -11.44
N HIS A 53 -21.98 -9.31 -11.50
CA HIS A 53 -23.21 -10.09 -11.47
C HIS A 53 -23.64 -10.32 -10.03
N LEU A 54 -24.50 -9.46 -9.50
CA LEU A 54 -24.85 -9.47 -8.07
C LEU A 54 -25.85 -10.57 -7.73
N TRP A 55 -26.77 -10.84 -8.66
CA TRP A 55 -27.79 -11.85 -8.49
C TRP A 55 -28.30 -12.33 -9.84
N LYS A 56 -28.61 -13.61 -9.92
CA LYS A 56 -29.33 -14.25 -11.02
C LYS A 56 -30.20 -15.34 -10.44
N ASP A 57 -31.46 -15.41 -10.85
CA ASP A 57 -32.35 -16.50 -10.44
C ASP A 57 -32.01 -17.82 -11.16
N LYS A 58 -32.59 -18.93 -10.69
CA LYS A 58 -32.34 -20.25 -11.28
C LYS A 58 -32.88 -20.38 -12.71
N SER A 59 -33.95 -19.64 -13.03
CA SER A 59 -34.60 -19.62 -14.35
C SER A 59 -33.85 -18.79 -15.39
N GLY A 60 -32.96 -17.88 -14.98
CA GLY A 60 -32.35 -16.88 -15.84
C GLY A 60 -33.26 -15.72 -16.24
N CYS A 61 -34.48 -15.64 -15.70
CA CYS A 61 -35.45 -14.58 -16.01
C CYS A 61 -35.26 -13.34 -15.14
N SER A 62 -34.58 -13.46 -14.01
CA SER A 62 -34.30 -12.35 -13.11
C SER A 62 -32.80 -12.20 -12.86
N LEU A 63 -32.33 -10.96 -12.87
CA LEU A 63 -30.93 -10.63 -12.67
C LEU A 63 -30.75 -9.22 -12.09
N LEU A 64 -29.58 -8.99 -11.50
CA LEU A 64 -29.10 -7.68 -11.10
C LEU A 64 -27.61 -7.58 -11.42
N ASP A 65 -27.29 -6.73 -12.38
CA ASP A 65 -25.93 -6.48 -12.85
C ASP A 65 -25.53 -5.03 -12.60
N MET A 66 -24.26 -4.81 -12.26
CA MET A 66 -23.67 -3.47 -12.15
C MET A 66 -22.42 -3.34 -13.00
N SER A 67 -22.15 -2.13 -13.49
CA SER A 67 -20.95 -1.83 -14.27
C SER A 67 -20.49 -0.39 -14.05
N ASN A 68 -19.31 -0.07 -14.59
CA ASN A 68 -18.74 1.27 -14.61
C ASN A 68 -18.73 1.99 -13.23
N PRO A 69 -18.19 1.36 -12.16
CA PRO A 69 -18.15 2.00 -10.86
C PRO A 69 -17.32 3.29 -10.92
N LYS A 70 -17.87 4.37 -10.36
CA LYS A 70 -17.18 5.65 -10.16
C LYS A 70 -17.20 5.98 -8.68
N ILE A 71 -16.07 6.43 -8.14
CA ILE A 71 -15.90 6.74 -6.73
C ILE A 71 -15.37 8.16 -6.58
N ASP A 72 -15.99 8.92 -5.69
CA ASP A 72 -15.51 10.22 -5.24
C ASP A 72 -15.95 10.49 -3.80
N GLY A 73 -15.57 11.65 -3.27
CA GLY A 73 -15.92 12.09 -1.93
C GLY A 73 -17.02 13.15 -1.95
N GLN A 74 -18.02 12.98 -1.09
CA GLN A 74 -19.08 13.97 -0.93
C GLN A 74 -19.46 14.11 0.54
N GLN A 75 -19.29 15.31 1.09
CA GLN A 75 -19.71 15.65 2.46
C GLN A 75 -19.19 14.68 3.55
N GLY A 76 -17.94 14.23 3.41
CA GLY A 76 -17.32 13.30 4.36
C GLY A 76 -17.72 11.82 4.18
N LEU A 77 -18.45 11.51 3.11
CA LEU A 77 -18.82 10.16 2.71
C LEU A 77 -18.13 9.77 1.40
N VAL A 78 -17.91 8.47 1.23
CA VAL A 78 -17.47 7.88 -0.03
C VAL A 78 -18.72 7.65 -0.88
N ARG A 79 -18.77 8.28 -2.05
CA ARG A 79 -19.89 8.14 -2.97
C ARG A 79 -19.51 7.19 -4.08
N ILE A 80 -20.31 6.14 -4.28
CA ILE A 80 -20.12 5.19 -5.37
C ILE A 80 -21.33 5.23 -6.30
N VAL A 81 -21.07 5.51 -7.58
CA VAL A 81 -22.07 5.51 -8.65
C VAL A 81 -21.82 4.34 -9.57
N ASN A 82 -22.88 3.57 -9.84
CA ASN A 82 -22.87 2.42 -10.73
C ASN A 82 -23.93 2.56 -11.81
N ASP A 83 -23.62 2.09 -13.01
CA ASP A 83 -24.64 1.78 -13.99
C ASP A 83 -25.23 0.42 -13.61
N VAL A 84 -26.56 0.31 -13.58
CA VAL A 84 -27.27 -0.89 -13.09
C VAL A 84 -28.30 -1.34 -14.11
N HIS A 85 -28.34 -2.65 -14.34
CA HIS A 85 -29.42 -3.33 -15.07
C HIS A 85 -30.09 -4.32 -14.13
N ALA A 86 -31.40 -4.17 -13.93
CA ALA A 86 -32.21 -5.06 -13.12
C ALA A 86 -33.37 -5.61 -13.95
N ARG A 87 -33.53 -6.93 -13.92
CA ARG A 87 -34.70 -7.60 -14.49
C ARG A 87 -35.32 -8.49 -13.44
N ILE A 88 -36.65 -8.47 -13.36
CA ILE A 88 -37.43 -9.40 -12.56
C ILE A 88 -38.50 -10.01 -13.47
N GLY A 89 -38.51 -11.33 -13.53
CA GLY A 89 -39.48 -12.08 -14.33
C GLY A 89 -39.59 -13.53 -13.89
N THR A 90 -40.56 -14.24 -14.45
CA THR A 90 -40.77 -15.67 -14.20
C THR A 90 -40.81 -16.44 -15.50
N LEU A 91 -40.27 -17.66 -15.48
CA LEU A 91 -40.37 -18.56 -16.62
C LEU A 91 -41.80 -19.09 -16.73
N MET A 92 -42.47 -18.85 -17.86
CA MET A 92 -43.79 -19.40 -18.18
C MET A 92 -43.84 -19.80 -19.65
N GLY A 93 -44.16 -21.07 -19.92
CA GLY A 93 -44.26 -21.57 -21.31
C GLY A 93 -42.94 -21.57 -22.10
N GLY A 94 -41.79 -21.52 -21.43
CA GLY A 94 -40.47 -21.42 -22.07
C GLY A 94 -40.00 -19.98 -22.33
N GLU A 95 -40.83 -18.98 -22.03
CA GLU A 95 -40.50 -17.56 -22.16
C GLU A 95 -40.44 -16.87 -20.79
N CYS A 96 -39.66 -15.78 -20.69
CA CYS A 96 -39.60 -14.99 -19.47
C CYS A 96 -40.69 -13.91 -19.48
N LEU A 97 -41.72 -14.11 -18.65
CA LEU A 97 -42.72 -13.09 -18.37
C LEU A 97 -42.12 -12.03 -17.44
N THR A 98 -41.79 -10.87 -17.99
CA THR A 98 -41.05 -9.80 -17.31
C THR A 98 -42.01 -8.87 -16.56
N VAL A 99 -41.75 -8.66 -15.27
CA VAL A 99 -42.52 -7.76 -14.39
C VAL A 99 -41.80 -6.41 -14.22
N LEU A 100 -40.47 -6.43 -14.25
CA LEU A 100 -39.63 -5.25 -14.20
C LEU A 100 -38.44 -5.44 -15.14
N ASP A 101 -38.18 -4.47 -16.02
CA ASP A 101 -36.89 -4.31 -16.70
C ASP A 101 -36.47 -2.85 -16.54
N TRP A 102 -35.40 -2.61 -15.80
CA TRP A 102 -34.94 -1.29 -15.45
C TRP A 102 -33.44 -1.15 -15.70
N THR A 103 -33.08 -0.06 -16.37
CA THR A 103 -31.70 0.40 -16.51
C THR A 103 -31.60 1.80 -15.93
N GLY A 104 -30.57 2.06 -15.14
CA GLY A 104 -30.37 3.35 -14.52
C GLY A 104 -29.08 3.42 -13.73
N LYS A 105 -29.02 4.34 -12.77
CA LYS A 105 -27.86 4.51 -11.89
C LYS A 105 -28.20 4.23 -10.46
N LEU A 106 -27.30 3.53 -9.77
CA LEU A 106 -27.33 3.40 -8.33
C LEU A 106 -26.24 4.27 -7.73
N GLU A 107 -26.64 5.23 -6.91
CA GLU A 107 -25.74 6.04 -6.11
C GLU A 107 -25.81 5.56 -4.65
N THR A 108 -24.65 5.28 -4.07
CA THR A 108 -24.52 4.91 -2.66
C THR A 108 -23.58 5.87 -1.96
N PHE A 109 -23.91 6.19 -0.72
CA PHE A 109 -23.10 7.01 0.17
C PHE A 109 -22.66 6.14 1.34
N GLN A 110 -21.36 5.95 1.45
CA GLN A 110 -20.75 5.03 2.38
C GLN A 110 -19.86 5.77 3.38
N ARG A 111 -19.93 5.35 4.64
CA ARG A 111 -19.05 5.87 5.67
C ARG A 111 -17.82 4.99 5.78
N ALA A 112 -16.64 5.58 5.77
CA ALA A 112 -15.42 4.86 6.05
C ALA A 112 -15.30 4.60 7.56
N VAL A 113 -15.24 3.33 7.98
CA VAL A 113 -15.18 2.94 9.40
C VAL A 113 -14.07 1.93 9.65
N LEU A 114 -13.43 2.05 10.82
CA LEU A 114 -12.40 1.12 11.27
C LEU A 114 -13.02 0.04 12.16
N GLU A 115 -12.74 -1.22 11.85
CA GLU A 115 -13.16 -2.38 12.62
C GLU A 115 -11.94 -3.18 13.12
N ASN A 116 -12.19 -4.16 14.00
CA ASN A 116 -11.18 -5.10 14.50
C ASN A 116 -9.93 -4.40 15.04
N GLY A 117 -10.12 -3.38 15.88
CA GLY A 117 -9.02 -2.62 16.47
C GLY A 117 -8.19 -1.81 15.47
N GLY A 118 -8.77 -1.51 14.29
CA GLY A 118 -8.10 -0.76 13.22
C GLY A 118 -7.40 -1.62 12.18
N THR A 119 -7.65 -2.93 12.15
CA THR A 119 -7.02 -3.81 11.14
C THR A 119 -7.83 -3.91 9.86
N VAL A 120 -9.12 -3.60 9.90
CA VAL A 120 -10.01 -3.65 8.73
C VAL A 120 -10.68 -2.31 8.53
N LEU A 121 -10.60 -1.77 7.32
CA LEU A 121 -11.36 -0.60 6.88
C LEU A 121 -12.57 -1.09 6.06
N ARG A 122 -13.77 -0.69 6.47
CA ARG A 122 -15.04 -1.02 5.81
C ARG A 122 -15.78 0.23 5.35
N PHE A 123 -16.75 -0.01 4.47
CA PHE A 123 -17.59 1.02 3.87
C PHE A 123 -19.09 0.65 3.99
N PRO A 124 -19.68 0.62 5.21
CA PRO A 124 -21.13 0.51 5.35
C PRO A 124 -21.85 1.60 4.57
N ILE A 125 -23.04 1.26 4.05
CA ILE A 125 -23.89 2.18 3.29
C ILE A 125 -24.77 2.96 4.28
N ASP A 126 -24.66 4.28 4.25
CA ASP A 126 -25.55 5.19 4.99
C ASP A 126 -26.82 5.48 4.18
N LYS A 127 -26.70 5.55 2.85
CA LYS A 127 -27.81 5.88 1.95
C LYS A 127 -27.59 5.29 0.55
N ALA A 128 -28.67 4.84 -0.07
CA ALA A 128 -28.71 4.44 -1.48
C ALA A 128 -29.86 5.17 -2.21
N VAL A 129 -29.62 5.58 -3.45
CA VAL A 129 -30.63 6.21 -4.32
C VAL A 129 -30.49 5.65 -5.73
N ALA A 130 -31.60 5.16 -6.28
CA ALA A 130 -31.68 4.73 -7.67
C ALA A 130 -32.23 5.86 -8.54
N TYR A 131 -31.64 6.05 -9.71
CA TYR A 131 -32.01 7.06 -10.68
C TYR A 131 -32.33 6.42 -12.03
N ASP A 132 -33.36 6.90 -12.72
CA ASP A 132 -33.59 6.52 -14.11
C ASP A 132 -32.55 7.14 -15.06
N PRO A 133 -32.57 6.80 -16.37
CA PRO A 133 -31.66 7.40 -17.35
C PRO A 133 -31.83 8.93 -17.51
N GLY A 134 -32.99 9.48 -17.13
CA GLY A 134 -33.28 10.92 -17.12
C GLY A 134 -32.75 11.64 -15.87
N GLY A 135 -32.22 10.91 -14.88
CA GLY A 135 -31.72 11.48 -13.62
C GLY A 135 -32.80 11.70 -12.55
N GLN A 136 -34.02 11.20 -12.76
CA GLN A 136 -35.09 11.27 -11.76
C GLN A 136 -34.87 10.18 -10.70
N ALA A 137 -34.93 10.55 -9.41
CA ALA A 137 -34.86 9.57 -8.33
C ALA A 137 -36.11 8.66 -8.35
N LEU A 138 -35.89 7.35 -8.29
CA LEU A 138 -36.93 6.34 -8.38
C LEU A 138 -37.30 5.76 -7.01
N ARG A 139 -38.59 5.58 -6.79
CA ARG A 139 -39.17 4.94 -5.60
C ARG A 139 -40.11 3.81 -6.02
N ILE A 140 -39.54 2.80 -6.69
CA ILE A 140 -40.26 1.57 -7.07
C ILE A 140 -39.94 0.51 -6.02
N ASP A 141 -40.93 0.08 -5.23
CA ASP A 141 -40.72 -0.80 -4.07
C ASP A 141 -39.96 -2.08 -4.42
N GLN A 142 -40.33 -2.75 -5.53
CA GLN A 142 -39.67 -3.98 -5.99
C GLN A 142 -38.19 -3.77 -6.33
N LEU A 143 -37.85 -2.61 -6.94
CA LEU A 143 -36.46 -2.25 -7.23
C LEU A 143 -35.70 -1.96 -5.93
N GLN A 144 -36.32 -1.22 -5.01
CA GLN A 144 -35.71 -0.90 -3.72
C GLN A 144 -35.41 -2.16 -2.89
N ASP A 145 -36.33 -3.11 -2.86
CA ASP A 145 -36.13 -4.40 -2.19
C ASP A 145 -35.01 -5.21 -2.84
N LEU A 146 -34.95 -5.22 -4.17
CA LEU A 146 -33.89 -5.91 -4.92
C LEU A 146 -32.51 -5.31 -4.60
N LEU A 147 -32.39 -3.98 -4.62
CA LEU A 147 -31.15 -3.26 -4.34
C LEU A 147 -30.70 -3.47 -2.90
N LYS A 148 -31.60 -3.36 -1.92
CA LYS A 148 -31.30 -3.62 -0.50
C LYS A 148 -30.84 -5.04 -0.24
N ARG A 149 -31.40 -6.01 -0.96
CA ARG A 149 -31.12 -7.43 -0.73
C ARG A 149 -29.84 -7.90 -1.40
N PHE A 150 -29.49 -7.35 -2.56
CA PHE A 150 -28.41 -7.88 -3.38
C PHE A 150 -27.30 -6.86 -3.69
N ALA A 151 -27.62 -5.58 -3.94
CA ALA A 151 -26.60 -4.57 -4.24
C ALA A 151 -25.92 -4.04 -2.97
N GLU A 152 -26.71 -3.57 -2.01
CA GLU A 152 -26.17 -2.93 -0.81
C GLU A 152 -25.22 -3.86 -0.02
N PRO A 153 -25.56 -5.14 0.26
CA PRO A 153 -24.66 -6.01 1.02
C PRO A 153 -23.35 -6.31 0.27
N LYS A 154 -23.39 -6.37 -1.06
CA LYS A 154 -22.21 -6.62 -1.90
C LYS A 154 -21.30 -5.39 -1.94
N LEU A 155 -21.85 -4.21 -2.12
CA LEU A 155 -21.10 -2.95 -2.07
C LEU A 155 -20.52 -2.69 -0.67
N ALA A 156 -21.28 -2.99 0.39
CA ALA A 156 -20.81 -2.89 1.77
C ALA A 156 -19.83 -4.01 2.19
N SER A 157 -19.69 -5.08 1.37
CA SER A 157 -18.76 -6.19 1.65
C SER A 157 -17.30 -5.83 1.37
N VAL A 158 -17.07 -4.81 0.55
CA VAL A 158 -15.75 -4.33 0.17
C VAL A 158 -15.00 -3.88 1.40
N LYS A 159 -13.77 -4.38 1.54
CA LYS A 159 -12.89 -4.06 2.66
C LYS A 159 -11.45 -3.87 2.19
N LEU A 160 -10.72 -3.05 2.94
CA LEU A 160 -9.26 -3.04 2.93
C LEU A 160 -8.77 -3.71 4.21
N ASP A 161 -8.01 -4.79 4.07
CA ASP A 161 -7.53 -5.59 5.18
C ASP A 161 -6.02 -5.38 5.37
N LEU A 162 -5.64 -4.77 6.49
CA LEU A 162 -4.23 -4.50 6.78
C LEU A 162 -3.45 -5.77 7.08
N GLN A 163 -4.11 -6.88 7.46
CA GLN A 163 -3.43 -8.14 7.71
C GLN A 163 -2.85 -8.73 6.41
N GLU A 164 -3.58 -8.59 5.30
CA GLU A 164 -3.13 -9.03 3.97
C GLU A 164 -1.90 -8.23 3.54
N VAL A 165 -1.98 -6.91 3.65
CA VAL A 165 -0.86 -6.00 3.33
C VAL A 165 0.35 -6.27 4.23
N ARG A 166 0.13 -6.48 5.53
CA ARG A 166 1.22 -6.81 6.48
C ARG A 166 1.93 -8.09 6.06
N GLY A 167 1.20 -9.14 5.70
CA GLY A 167 1.80 -10.40 5.26
C GLY A 167 2.72 -10.24 4.05
N ASP A 168 2.38 -9.34 3.12
CA ASP A 168 3.21 -9.06 1.95
C ASP A 168 4.44 -8.18 2.29
N ILE A 169 4.28 -7.24 3.22
CA ILE A 169 5.41 -6.47 3.76
C ILE A 169 6.39 -7.41 4.49
N GLU A 170 5.88 -8.32 5.32
CA GLU A 170 6.69 -9.30 6.06
C GLU A 170 7.51 -10.19 5.11
N LYS A 171 6.88 -10.72 4.05
CA LYS A 171 7.58 -11.54 3.03
C LYS A 171 8.73 -10.78 2.35
N THR A 172 8.60 -9.47 2.21
CA THR A 172 9.62 -8.62 1.58
C THR A 172 10.70 -8.20 2.57
N LEU A 173 10.33 -7.75 3.77
CA LEU A 173 11.24 -7.13 4.74
C LEU A 173 11.99 -8.16 5.61
N VAL A 174 11.35 -9.25 6.02
CA VAL A 174 11.96 -10.24 6.92
C VAL A 174 13.21 -10.90 6.30
N PRO A 175 13.22 -11.27 5.00
CA PRO A 175 14.44 -11.75 4.36
C PRO A 175 15.56 -10.72 4.37
N VAL A 176 15.22 -9.43 4.32
CA VAL A 176 16.19 -8.32 4.28
C VAL A 176 16.61 -7.75 5.63
N THR A 177 16.12 -8.35 6.72
CA THR A 177 16.42 -7.94 8.08
C THR A 177 17.53 -8.81 8.68
N THR A 178 18.47 -8.20 9.40
CA THR A 178 19.52 -8.94 10.10
C THR A 178 18.93 -9.83 11.21
N PRO A 179 19.55 -10.96 11.56
CA PRO A 179 19.03 -11.87 12.60
C PRO A 179 18.68 -11.18 13.92
N GLU A 180 19.47 -10.18 14.32
CA GLU A 180 19.32 -9.43 15.56
C GLU A 180 18.06 -8.55 15.57
N ASN A 181 17.63 -8.09 14.39
CA ASN A 181 16.51 -7.15 14.23
C ASN A 181 15.20 -7.85 13.81
N LYS A 182 15.22 -9.15 13.48
CA LYS A 182 14.01 -9.88 13.01
C LYS A 182 12.84 -9.79 13.98
N ALA A 183 13.08 -10.01 15.28
CA ALA A 183 12.02 -9.93 16.28
C ALA A 183 11.43 -8.51 16.41
N ALA A 184 12.29 -7.48 16.31
CA ALA A 184 11.85 -6.10 16.35
C ALA A 184 11.02 -5.72 15.10
N VAL A 185 11.46 -6.12 13.90
CA VAL A 185 10.69 -5.90 12.66
C VAL A 185 9.34 -6.61 12.73
N GLN A 186 9.29 -7.87 13.19
CA GLN A 186 8.03 -8.59 13.37
C GLN A 186 7.10 -7.93 14.38
N ALA A 187 7.62 -7.43 15.50
CA ALA A 187 6.83 -6.70 16.50
C ALA A 187 6.28 -5.38 15.95
N LEU A 188 7.08 -4.65 15.15
CA LEU A 188 6.61 -3.44 14.48
C LEU A 188 5.48 -3.76 13.50
N LEU A 189 5.68 -4.74 12.61
CA LEU A 189 4.70 -5.11 11.61
C LEU A 189 3.40 -5.61 12.25
N SER A 190 3.49 -6.41 13.33
CA SER A 190 2.31 -6.91 14.03
C SER A 190 1.49 -5.80 14.72
N SER A 191 2.12 -4.68 15.07
CA SER A 191 1.47 -3.52 15.70
C SER A 191 0.74 -2.58 14.74
N LEU A 192 0.92 -2.78 13.41
CA LEU A 192 0.32 -1.95 12.37
C LEU A 192 -1.21 -1.96 12.48
N ARG A 193 -1.78 -0.76 12.54
CA ARG A 193 -3.23 -0.53 12.56
C ARG A 193 -3.59 0.80 11.92
N PHE A 194 -4.74 0.88 11.27
CA PHE A 194 -5.38 2.15 11.02
C PHE A 194 -5.83 2.76 12.36
N SER A 195 -5.47 4.01 12.58
CA SER A 195 -5.79 4.77 13.80
C SER A 195 -6.87 5.83 13.55
N GLU A 196 -6.96 6.32 12.31
CA GLU A 196 -7.96 7.30 11.90
C GLU A 196 -8.30 7.09 10.43
N VAL A 197 -9.55 7.38 10.06
CA VAL A 197 -9.99 7.49 8.67
C VAL A 197 -10.95 8.66 8.53
N LYS A 198 -10.75 9.45 7.46
CA LYS A 198 -11.64 10.53 7.05
C LYS A 198 -11.82 10.52 5.54
N ALA A 199 -13.05 10.54 5.05
CA ALA A 199 -13.32 10.76 3.65
C ALA A 199 -13.19 12.26 3.33
N GLY A 200 -12.29 12.60 2.42
CA GLY A 200 -12.15 13.93 1.82
C GLY A 200 -12.72 13.95 0.41
N GLU A 201 -12.62 15.09 -0.27
CA GLU A 201 -13.14 15.29 -1.63
C GLU A 201 -12.41 14.45 -2.68
N THR A 202 -11.09 14.31 -2.55
CA THR A 202 -10.22 13.66 -3.54
C THR A 202 -9.73 12.27 -3.12
N GLY A 203 -9.97 11.86 -1.88
CA GLY A 203 -9.53 10.57 -1.36
C GLY A 203 -9.83 10.38 0.12
N LEU A 204 -9.31 9.31 0.69
CA LEU A 204 -9.34 9.01 2.11
C LEU A 204 -8.07 9.51 2.80
N GLY A 205 -8.21 10.31 3.85
CA GLY A 205 -7.13 10.57 4.80
C GLY A 205 -7.08 9.45 5.83
N LEU A 206 -6.16 8.50 5.67
CA LEU A 206 -5.89 7.49 6.68
C LEU A 206 -4.72 7.92 7.56
N LYS A 207 -4.71 7.41 8.79
CA LYS A 207 -3.52 7.43 9.64
C LYS A 207 -3.18 6.00 10.03
N VAL A 208 -1.95 5.59 9.76
CA VAL A 208 -1.44 4.28 10.18
C VAL A 208 -0.61 4.47 11.42
N ALA A 209 -0.97 3.77 12.49
CA ALA A 209 -0.21 3.73 13.73
C ALA A 209 0.51 2.39 13.88
N PHE A 210 1.66 2.45 14.54
CA PHE A 210 2.48 1.30 14.88
C PHE A 210 3.32 1.65 16.11
N GLU A 211 3.81 0.62 16.76
CA GLU A 211 4.73 0.71 17.87
C GLU A 211 6.15 0.60 17.33
N VAL A 212 6.99 1.58 17.68
CA VAL A 212 8.41 1.49 17.39
C VAL A 212 9.05 0.66 18.50
N PRO A 213 9.55 -0.55 18.20
CA PRO A 213 10.28 -1.32 19.18
C PRO A 213 11.49 -0.51 19.63
N GLN A 214 11.84 -0.59 20.90
CA GLN A 214 13.15 -0.10 21.34
C GLN A 214 14.21 -1.03 20.76
N ALA A 215 14.63 -0.76 19.52
CA ALA A 215 15.71 -1.47 18.90
C ALA A 215 16.97 -1.28 19.76
N ASN A 216 17.80 -2.32 19.85
CA ASN A 216 19.11 -2.20 20.47
C ASN A 216 19.95 -1.22 19.64
N ALA A 217 19.86 0.09 19.93
CA ALA A 217 20.56 1.15 19.21
C ALA A 217 22.09 1.00 19.23
N ARG A 218 22.62 0.05 20.01
CA ARG A 218 24.03 -0.36 20.02
C ARG A 218 24.39 -1.35 18.91
N ALA A 219 23.48 -2.25 18.51
CA ALA A 219 23.75 -3.27 17.49
C ALA A 219 23.87 -2.67 16.07
N ASN A 220 23.15 -1.58 15.79
CA ASN A 220 23.13 -0.94 14.46
C ASN A 220 24.17 0.16 14.24
N LYS A 221 25.01 0.46 15.23
CA LYS A 221 26.08 1.47 15.09
C LYS A 221 27.38 0.90 14.53
N GLN A 222 27.47 -0.41 14.33
CA GLN A 222 28.68 -1.00 13.79
C GLN A 222 28.71 -0.77 12.29
N ALA A 223 29.66 0.08 11.86
CA ALA A 223 29.88 0.39 10.45
C ALA A 223 30.05 -0.93 9.67
N ALA A 224 29.29 -1.07 8.58
CA ALA A 224 29.41 -2.25 7.76
C ALA A 224 30.75 -2.15 7.01
N PRO A 225 31.58 -3.20 6.97
CA PRO A 225 32.86 -3.12 6.28
C PRO A 225 32.61 -2.87 4.78
N VAL A 226 33.50 -2.09 4.15
CA VAL A 226 33.53 -1.91 2.70
C VAL A 226 33.62 -3.26 1.99
N PHE A 227 33.17 -3.30 0.73
CA PHE A 227 33.21 -4.53 -0.07
C PHE A 227 34.65 -4.90 -0.38
N ASN A 228 34.98 -6.18 -0.24
CA ASN A 228 36.23 -6.72 -0.77
C ASN A 228 36.13 -6.90 -2.30
N GLU A 229 37.25 -7.23 -2.95
CA GLU A 229 37.31 -7.36 -4.41
C GLU A 229 36.31 -8.40 -4.96
N SER A 230 36.15 -9.55 -4.28
CA SER A 230 35.21 -10.59 -4.71
C SER A 230 33.76 -10.12 -4.58
N GLU A 231 33.41 -9.48 -3.47
CA GLU A 231 32.09 -8.88 -3.25
C GLU A 231 31.79 -7.82 -4.32
N MET A 232 32.78 -6.98 -4.66
CA MET A 232 32.65 -5.95 -5.68
C MET A 232 32.46 -6.52 -7.08
N GLN A 233 33.16 -7.61 -7.43
CA GLN A 233 32.96 -8.31 -8.70
C GLN A 233 31.55 -8.90 -8.82
N GLN A 234 31.07 -9.57 -7.78
CA GLN A 234 29.72 -10.14 -7.76
C GLN A 234 28.65 -9.04 -7.82
N TRP A 235 28.84 -7.94 -7.09
CA TRP A 235 27.97 -6.77 -7.14
C TRP A 235 27.90 -6.18 -8.54
N ASN A 236 29.03 -6.01 -9.23
CA ASN A 236 29.05 -5.45 -10.59
C ASN A 236 28.25 -6.31 -11.57
N VAL A 237 28.33 -7.64 -11.47
CA VAL A 237 27.51 -8.56 -12.28
C VAL A 237 26.02 -8.43 -11.95
N ALA A 238 25.68 -8.36 -10.66
CA ALA A 238 24.30 -8.16 -10.23
C ALA A 238 23.74 -6.80 -10.71
N TRP A 239 24.51 -5.73 -10.57
CA TRP A 239 24.17 -4.38 -11.01
C TRP A 239 23.97 -4.31 -12.52
N GLN A 240 24.83 -4.93 -13.32
CA GLN A 240 24.68 -4.95 -14.78
C GLN A 240 23.35 -5.58 -15.22
N ARG A 241 22.95 -6.69 -14.58
CA ARG A 241 21.67 -7.35 -14.87
C ARG A 241 20.50 -6.46 -14.50
N TRP A 242 20.52 -5.88 -13.30
CA TRP A 242 19.49 -4.95 -12.84
C TRP A 242 19.36 -3.74 -13.75
N ASN A 243 20.49 -3.13 -14.10
CA ASN A 243 20.53 -1.97 -14.96
C ASN A 243 19.98 -2.29 -16.35
N ALA A 244 20.34 -3.42 -16.96
CA ALA A 244 19.78 -3.84 -18.24
C ALA A 244 18.25 -3.99 -18.21
N SER A 245 17.69 -4.55 -17.13
CA SER A 245 16.24 -4.63 -16.95
C SER A 245 15.58 -3.25 -16.77
N LEU A 246 16.21 -2.33 -16.05
CA LEU A 246 15.71 -0.97 -15.84
C LEU A 246 15.74 -0.15 -17.13
N PHE A 247 16.82 -0.23 -17.91
CA PHE A 247 16.91 0.39 -19.23
C PHE A 247 15.79 -0.12 -20.16
N GLN A 248 15.58 -1.44 -20.23
CA GLN A 248 14.47 -1.99 -21.02
C GLN A 248 13.09 -1.53 -20.55
N ALA A 249 12.89 -1.34 -19.24
CA ALA A 249 11.63 -0.82 -18.71
C ALA A 249 11.42 0.65 -19.09
N ILE A 250 12.48 1.46 -19.05
CA ILE A 250 12.44 2.87 -19.47
C ILE A 250 12.18 2.98 -20.98
N ASP A 251 12.86 2.18 -21.80
CA ASP A 251 12.68 2.19 -23.25
C ASP A 251 11.25 1.81 -23.65
N ARG A 252 10.68 0.74 -23.06
CA ARG A 252 9.28 0.34 -23.30
C ARG A 252 8.29 1.42 -22.87
N ALA A 253 8.51 2.07 -21.73
CA ALA A 253 7.66 3.17 -21.30
C ALA A 253 7.72 4.36 -22.27
N ALA A 254 8.84 4.53 -22.97
CA ALA A 254 9.05 5.62 -23.91
C ALA A 254 8.55 5.34 -25.34
N GLU A 255 8.25 4.09 -25.68
CA GLU A 255 7.47 3.74 -26.88
C GLU A 255 5.98 4.15 -26.72
N ASP A 256 5.52 4.32 -25.48
CA ASP A 256 4.10 4.48 -25.10
C ASP A 256 3.69 5.92 -24.69
N ARG A 257 4.41 6.96 -25.14
CA ARG A 257 4.12 8.44 -24.99
C ARG A 257 4.93 9.20 -23.92
N VAL A 258 6.00 8.65 -23.38
CA VAL A 258 6.88 9.39 -22.45
C VAL A 258 7.84 10.31 -23.23
N SER A 259 7.99 11.58 -22.79
CA SER A 259 8.87 12.56 -23.46
C SER A 259 10.35 12.22 -23.34
N GLU A 260 11.16 12.72 -24.28
CA GLU A 260 12.62 12.56 -24.29
C GLU A 260 13.25 13.07 -22.97
N ASP A 261 12.83 14.24 -22.49
CA ASP A 261 13.27 14.80 -21.20
C ASP A 261 13.06 13.85 -20.00
N VAL A 262 11.94 13.13 -19.98
CA VAL A 262 11.65 12.16 -18.92
C VAL A 262 12.60 10.97 -19.01
N ARG A 263 12.82 10.46 -20.23
CA ARG A 263 13.75 9.35 -20.48
C ARG A 263 15.15 9.74 -20.01
N ASP A 264 15.64 10.89 -20.43
CA ASP A 264 16.97 11.38 -20.09
C ASP A 264 17.14 11.56 -18.58
N THR A 265 16.15 12.14 -17.91
CA THR A 265 16.18 12.31 -16.44
C THR A 265 16.29 10.95 -15.71
N LEU A 266 15.56 9.93 -16.16
CA LEU A 266 15.63 8.59 -15.57
C LEU A 266 16.98 7.92 -15.83
N LEU A 267 17.52 8.05 -17.04
CA LEU A 267 18.82 7.49 -17.41
C LEU A 267 19.98 8.16 -16.65
N GLU A 268 19.97 9.49 -16.57
CA GLU A 268 20.95 10.25 -15.77
C GLU A 268 20.90 9.85 -14.31
N THR A 269 19.70 9.65 -13.76
CA THR A 269 19.54 9.20 -12.37
C THR A 269 20.13 7.81 -12.15
N LEU A 270 19.94 6.86 -13.09
CA LEU A 270 20.55 5.53 -13.00
C LEU A 270 22.09 5.59 -13.04
N LEU A 271 22.65 6.47 -13.85
CA LEU A 271 24.10 6.69 -13.93
C LEU A 271 24.64 7.30 -12.62
N ALA A 272 23.94 8.30 -12.07
CA ALA A 272 24.27 8.89 -10.78
C ALA A 272 24.20 7.86 -9.64
N ALA A 273 23.18 6.99 -9.64
CA ALA A 273 23.02 5.91 -8.67
C ALA A 273 24.25 4.97 -8.67
N LYS A 274 24.73 4.57 -9.86
CA LYS A 274 25.91 3.72 -9.99
C LYS A 274 27.14 4.35 -9.33
N SER A 275 27.37 5.64 -9.54
CA SER A 275 28.51 6.37 -8.96
C SER A 275 28.38 6.45 -7.43
N ALA A 276 27.21 6.83 -6.92
CA ALA A 276 26.95 6.94 -5.49
C ALA A 276 27.10 5.58 -4.78
N PHE A 277 26.52 4.52 -5.35
CA PHE A 277 26.61 3.18 -4.79
C PHE A 277 28.02 2.63 -4.83
N HIS A 278 28.77 2.88 -5.91
CA HIS A 278 30.19 2.48 -5.96
C HIS A 278 31.00 3.13 -4.83
N LYS A 279 30.83 4.43 -4.59
CA LYS A 279 31.49 5.13 -3.48
C LYS A 279 31.05 4.56 -2.13
N GLY A 280 29.74 4.38 -1.94
CA GLY A 280 29.18 3.83 -0.70
C GLY A 280 29.66 2.41 -0.41
N LEU A 281 29.91 1.59 -1.42
CA LEU A 281 30.41 0.22 -1.24
C LEU A 281 31.91 0.14 -0.98
N THR A 282 32.71 1.10 -1.44
CA THR A 282 34.18 1.01 -1.45
C THR A 282 34.88 1.96 -0.48
N SER A 283 34.23 3.02 0.02
CA SER A 283 34.86 4.03 0.86
C SER A 283 34.17 4.21 2.21
N ASN A 284 34.94 4.27 3.29
CA ASN A 284 34.47 4.70 4.62
C ASN A 284 34.52 6.22 4.82
N ASP A 285 35.00 6.98 3.84
CA ASP A 285 35.11 8.43 3.94
C ASP A 285 33.73 9.09 3.83
N THR A 286 33.29 9.66 4.95
CA THR A 286 32.04 10.44 5.05
C THR A 286 32.31 11.93 5.27
N SER A 287 33.54 12.42 5.02
CA SER A 287 33.93 13.81 5.31
C SER A 287 33.09 14.85 4.56
N GLY A 288 32.45 14.46 3.45
CA GLY A 288 31.50 15.27 2.69
C GLY A 288 30.02 14.86 2.86
N GLY A 289 29.70 13.98 3.81
CA GLY A 289 28.38 13.33 3.94
C GLY A 289 28.36 11.92 3.34
N ASP A 290 27.34 11.14 3.69
CA ASP A 290 27.16 9.79 3.16
C ASP A 290 26.77 9.84 1.66
N PRO A 291 27.53 9.21 0.74
CA PRO A 291 27.30 9.33 -0.69
C PRO A 291 25.97 8.74 -1.16
N VAL A 292 25.48 7.69 -0.50
CA VAL A 292 24.19 7.07 -0.83
C VAL A 292 23.06 8.01 -0.41
N ARG A 293 23.12 8.56 0.81
CA ARG A 293 22.14 9.51 1.32
C ARG A 293 22.06 10.77 0.47
N MET A 294 23.20 11.37 0.13
CA MET A 294 23.22 12.55 -0.73
C MET A 294 22.57 12.26 -2.08
N PHE A 295 22.89 11.12 -2.71
CA PHE A 295 22.26 10.72 -3.96
C PHE A 295 20.73 10.57 -3.82
N PHE A 296 20.23 9.92 -2.77
CA PHE A 296 18.78 9.76 -2.60
C PHE A 296 18.08 11.11 -2.42
N ASN A 297 18.66 12.03 -1.64
CA ASN A 297 18.11 13.36 -1.45
C ASN A 297 18.10 14.16 -2.77
N ASP A 298 19.25 14.20 -3.47
CA ASP A 298 19.41 15.00 -4.69
C ASP A 298 18.62 14.44 -5.89
N SER A 299 18.52 13.11 -5.99
CA SER A 299 17.80 12.45 -7.08
C SER A 299 16.29 12.60 -6.94
N TRP A 300 15.76 12.63 -5.71
CA TRP A 300 14.31 12.74 -5.50
C TRP A 300 13.74 14.05 -6.05
N ASP A 301 14.44 15.17 -5.86
CA ASP A 301 14.04 16.48 -6.39
C ASP A 301 13.88 16.49 -7.92
N ARG A 302 14.60 15.60 -8.62
CA ARG A 302 14.55 15.46 -10.09
C ARG A 302 13.55 14.41 -10.54
N VAL A 303 13.48 13.27 -9.84
CA VAL A 303 12.64 12.12 -10.22
C VAL A 303 11.18 12.34 -9.84
N ALA A 304 10.88 12.96 -8.71
CA ALA A 304 9.50 13.12 -8.24
C ALA A 304 8.62 13.91 -9.24
N PRO A 305 9.06 15.06 -9.80
CA PRO A 305 8.29 15.77 -10.83
C PRO A 305 8.05 14.91 -12.08
N VAL A 306 9.06 14.15 -12.51
CA VAL A 306 8.96 13.24 -13.66
C VAL A 306 7.92 12.15 -13.43
N LEU A 307 7.96 11.48 -12.27
CA LEU A 307 6.96 10.47 -11.91
C LEU A 307 5.55 11.07 -11.81
N ARG A 308 5.42 12.33 -11.37
CA ARG A 308 4.13 13.05 -11.34
C ARG A 308 3.61 13.33 -12.75
N THR A 309 4.48 13.63 -13.71
CA THR A 309 4.12 13.80 -15.12
C THR A 309 3.64 12.48 -15.71
N ILE A 310 4.43 11.41 -15.57
CA ILE A 310 4.03 10.05 -16.02
C ILE A 310 2.68 9.65 -15.42
N ALA A 311 2.48 9.92 -14.12
CA ALA A 311 1.22 9.60 -13.45
C ALA A 311 -0.02 10.32 -14.00
N LYS A 312 0.15 11.51 -14.59
CA LYS A 312 -0.95 12.25 -15.24
C LYS A 312 -1.29 11.67 -16.61
N ASP A 313 -0.27 11.22 -17.32
CA ASP A 313 -0.39 10.80 -18.72
C ASP A 313 -0.73 9.31 -18.88
N VAL A 314 -0.53 8.50 -17.84
CA VAL A 314 -0.87 7.07 -17.82
C VAL A 314 -2.28 6.85 -17.22
N PRO A 315 -3.33 6.64 -18.05
CA PRO A 315 -4.64 6.23 -17.55
C PRO A 315 -4.56 4.77 -17.07
N SER A 316 -4.76 4.52 -15.77
CA SER A 316 -5.09 3.21 -15.14
C SER A 316 -4.48 3.09 -13.72
N THR A 317 -4.41 1.86 -13.22
CA THR A 317 -3.69 1.39 -12.03
C THR A 317 -2.21 1.78 -12.01
N GLU A 318 -1.56 1.93 -13.17
CA GLU A 318 -0.11 2.24 -13.21
C GLU A 318 0.20 3.69 -12.83
N GLY A 319 -0.55 4.66 -13.35
CA GLY A 319 -0.43 6.06 -12.93
C GLY A 319 -0.64 6.25 -11.41
N LEU A 320 -1.51 5.41 -10.82
CA LEU A 320 -1.74 5.38 -9.37
C LEU A 320 -0.60 4.78 -8.57
N ARG A 321 0.06 3.75 -9.08
CA ARG A 321 1.26 3.19 -8.43
C ARG A 321 2.35 4.25 -8.33
N PHE A 322 2.53 5.07 -9.38
CA PHE A 322 3.47 6.18 -9.34
C PHE A 322 3.10 7.24 -8.29
N LEU A 323 1.83 7.68 -8.23
CA LEU A 323 1.40 8.65 -7.21
C LEU A 323 1.48 8.11 -5.79
N THR A 324 1.16 6.83 -5.60
CA THR A 324 1.29 6.15 -4.31
C THR A 324 2.76 6.05 -3.90
N PHE A 325 3.65 5.73 -4.85
CA PHE A 325 5.10 5.72 -4.63
C PHE A 325 5.63 7.11 -4.28
N ILE A 326 5.18 8.17 -4.97
CA ILE A 326 5.55 9.56 -4.65
C ILE A 326 5.11 9.93 -3.23
N ALA A 327 3.85 9.66 -2.88
CA ALA A 327 3.35 9.95 -1.54
C ALA A 327 4.10 9.15 -0.46
N ALA A 328 4.47 7.90 -0.73
CA ALA A 328 5.28 7.08 0.17
C ALA A 328 6.71 7.64 0.33
N THR A 329 7.30 8.16 -0.75
CA THR A 329 8.63 8.76 -0.71
C THR A 329 8.64 10.16 -0.09
N ASP A 330 7.55 10.91 -0.16
CA ASP A 330 7.40 12.16 0.61
C ASP A 330 7.39 11.87 2.14
N LEU A 331 7.03 10.64 2.54
CA LEU A 331 7.15 10.12 3.91
C LEU A 331 8.50 9.43 4.19
N LEU A 332 9.43 9.40 3.24
CA LEU A 332 10.66 8.59 3.33
C LEU A 332 11.49 8.94 4.55
N TYR A 333 11.58 10.22 4.92
CA TYR A 333 12.32 10.65 6.12
C TYR A 333 11.69 10.14 7.41
N GLU A 334 10.36 10.08 7.49
CA GLU A 334 9.65 9.50 8.64
C GLU A 334 9.86 7.98 8.68
N LEU A 335 9.75 7.32 7.53
CA LEU A 335 9.98 5.88 7.37
C LEU A 335 11.42 5.48 7.68
N GLU A 336 12.39 6.31 7.32
CA GLU A 336 13.80 6.08 7.62
C GLU A 336 14.11 6.21 9.11
N ALA A 337 13.53 7.20 9.80
CA ALA A 337 13.69 7.31 11.25
C ALA A 337 13.19 6.06 12.00
N ILE A 338 12.26 5.33 11.39
CA ILE A 338 11.71 4.06 11.90
C ILE A 338 12.59 2.87 11.47
N GLY A 339 13.03 2.85 10.22
CA GLY A 339 13.80 1.76 9.63
C GLY A 339 15.26 1.70 10.09
N SER A 340 15.92 2.85 10.28
CA SER A 340 17.34 2.92 10.61
C SER A 340 17.70 2.20 11.92
N PRO A 341 16.95 2.35 13.03
CA PRO A 341 17.16 1.55 14.22
C PRO A 341 17.01 0.03 14.02
N LEU A 342 16.32 -0.40 12.96
CA LEU A 342 16.09 -1.79 12.56
C LEU A 342 17.07 -2.28 11.48
N GLY A 343 18.03 -1.44 11.07
CA GLY A 343 19.07 -1.76 10.08
C GLY A 343 18.60 -1.60 8.65
N LEU A 344 17.46 -0.90 8.48
CA LEU A 344 16.83 -0.53 7.23
C LEU A 344 17.03 0.98 7.02
N ASP A 345 18.27 1.39 6.72
CA ASP A 345 18.69 2.78 6.56
C ASP A 345 19.17 3.07 5.14
N ILE A 346 18.95 4.31 4.69
CA ILE A 346 19.44 4.81 3.42
C ILE A 346 20.84 5.38 3.65
N SER A 347 21.84 4.51 3.62
CA SER A 347 23.24 4.88 3.79
C SER A 347 24.18 3.90 3.08
N SER A 348 25.47 4.22 3.05
CA SER A 348 26.54 3.32 2.62
C SER A 348 26.56 2.04 3.44
N ASP A 349 26.31 2.12 4.75
CA ASP A 349 26.26 0.94 5.62
C ASP A 349 25.05 0.05 5.32
N GLY A 350 23.88 0.67 5.14
CA GLY A 350 22.66 -0.03 4.72
C GLY A 350 22.83 -0.71 3.36
N LEU A 351 23.43 0.00 2.40
CA LEU A 351 23.74 -0.54 1.07
C LEU A 351 24.70 -1.75 1.16
N ARG A 352 25.73 -1.70 2.00
CA ARG A 352 26.67 -2.82 2.19
C ARG A 352 25.98 -4.05 2.80
N ARG A 353 25.11 -3.85 3.79
CA ARG A 353 24.32 -4.94 4.41
C ARG A 353 23.39 -5.58 3.39
N LEU A 354 22.62 -4.77 2.67
CA LEU A 354 21.69 -5.23 1.63
C LEU A 354 22.44 -5.94 0.50
N GLY A 355 23.54 -5.36 0.01
CA GLY A 355 24.33 -5.92 -1.06
C GLY A 355 24.83 -7.32 -0.72
N ARG A 356 25.46 -7.53 0.44
CA ARG A 356 25.95 -8.86 0.87
C ARG A 356 24.85 -9.90 0.92
N MET A 357 23.67 -9.51 1.40
CA MET A 357 22.54 -10.41 1.47
C MET A 357 21.99 -10.80 0.09
N LEU A 358 21.94 -9.85 -0.85
CA LEU A 358 21.57 -10.15 -2.24
C LEU A 358 22.57 -11.12 -2.88
N LEU A 359 23.87 -10.96 -2.61
CA LEU A 359 24.91 -11.87 -3.08
C LEU A 359 24.72 -13.29 -2.51
N VAL A 360 24.39 -13.42 -1.21
CA VAL A 360 24.09 -14.72 -0.58
C VAL A 360 22.85 -15.38 -1.19
N LYS A 361 21.78 -14.62 -1.42
CA LYS A 361 20.54 -15.15 -2.02
C LYS A 361 20.77 -15.69 -3.43
N GLN A 362 21.60 -15.02 -4.23
CA GLN A 362 21.95 -15.47 -5.58
C GLN A 362 22.82 -16.73 -5.61
N ALA A 363 23.63 -16.96 -4.57
CA ALA A 363 24.41 -18.18 -4.43
C ALA A 363 23.56 -19.41 -4.07
N GLY A 364 22.42 -19.21 -3.38
CA GLY A 364 21.50 -20.27 -2.95
C GLY A 364 20.45 -20.70 -3.99
N THR A 365 20.38 -20.04 -5.15
CA THR A 365 19.45 -20.38 -6.25
C THR A 365 20.09 -21.25 -7.34
N LYS A 366 21.24 -21.88 -7.06
CA LYS A 366 21.90 -22.84 -7.96
C LYS A 366 21.41 -24.26 -7.75
#